data_AF-A0A2D6E024-F1
#
_entry.id   AF-A0A2D6E024-F1
#
_cell.length_a   1.000
_cell.length_b   1.000
_cell.length_c   1.000
_cell.angle_alpha   90.00
_cell.angle_beta   90.00
_cell.angle_gamma   90.00
#
_symmetry.space_group_name_H-M   'P 1'
#
loop_
_entity.id
_entity.type
_entity.pdbx_description
1 polymer ?
#
loop_
_entity_poly.entity_id
_entity_poly.type
_entity_poly.pdbx_seq_one_letter_code
_entity_poly.pdbx_strand_id
1 'polypeptide(L)'
;MKLLTTSLIGMLAFAQIASAEKSAKKDIVDTAVAAGSFNTLAAALKAGGLVDALKGDGPFTVFAPTDEAFAKLPKGTVETLLKPENKDKLVDILTYHVISGKVASKKAVKLDTAKALNKKSISLEVKDGSLYLNSSKVVKADIKCSNGIIHVIDSVLIPSAGEKTGKNVTEDLMAAAIEKGVKLFNHGQHGACADVYEVAALAGLKMDSKELSSDTKAVLMTALKASQNSQCDTTRAWTMRRALDRVMASTK
;
A
#
# COMPACT_ATOMS: atom_id res chain seq x y z
N MET A 1 -93.21 2.46 -2.57
CA MET A 1 -93.19 1.19 -3.32
C MET A 1 -92.38 1.39 -4.60
N LYS A 2 -91.47 0.44 -4.89
CA LYS A 2 -90.48 0.34 -6.01
C LYS A 2 -89.06 0.92 -5.77
N LEU A 3 -88.21 0.11 -5.09
CA LEU A 3 -86.98 -0.60 -5.55
C LEU A 3 -86.54 -0.32 -7.02
N LEU A 4 -85.30 -0.33 -7.52
CA LEU A 4 -83.92 -0.82 -7.20
C LEU A 4 -83.02 -0.29 -8.37
N THR A 5 -81.78 0.22 -8.23
CA THR A 5 -80.42 -0.40 -8.40
C THR A 5 -79.58 0.65 -9.15
N THR A 6 -78.33 1.01 -8.82
CA THR A 6 -77.04 0.33 -9.15
C THR A 6 -75.89 1.14 -8.49
N SER A 7 -75.03 0.55 -7.66
CA SER A 7 -73.65 0.06 -7.96
C SER A 7 -72.61 0.80 -7.12
N LEU A 8 -71.98 0.05 -6.22
CA LEU A 8 -70.85 0.38 -5.34
C LEU A 8 -69.53 -0.04 -6.02
N ILE A 9 -68.38 0.37 -5.46
CA ILE A 9 -66.96 -0.02 -5.73
C ILE A 9 -66.22 1.04 -6.59
N GLY A 10 -65.05 1.59 -6.23
CA GLY A 10 -64.06 1.35 -5.16
C GLY A 10 -63.14 2.60 -5.06
N MET A 11 -62.69 2.98 -3.86
CA MET A 11 -61.51 2.49 -3.13
C MET A 11 -60.15 3.02 -3.65
N LEU A 12 -59.41 3.61 -2.71
CA LEU A 12 -57.94 3.81 -2.63
C LEU A 12 -57.29 5.02 -3.31
N ALA A 13 -56.79 5.88 -2.41
CA ALA A 13 -55.73 6.84 -2.60
C ALA A 13 -54.47 6.21 -3.24
N PHE A 14 -53.79 7.00 -4.07
CA PHE A 14 -52.34 6.92 -4.17
C PHE A 14 -51.79 8.35 -4.32
N ALA A 15 -51.37 8.92 -3.19
CA ALA A 15 -50.30 9.89 -3.21
C ALA A 15 -49.10 9.19 -3.87
N GLN A 16 -48.70 9.63 -5.06
CA GLN A 16 -47.42 9.22 -5.62
C GLN A 16 -46.31 9.90 -4.82
N ILE A 17 -45.94 9.22 -3.75
CA ILE A 17 -44.69 9.40 -3.04
C ILE A 17 -43.55 9.10 -4.01
N ALA A 18 -42.57 9.99 -3.97
CA ALA A 18 -41.23 9.89 -4.52
C ALA A 18 -40.78 8.47 -4.88
N SER A 19 -40.57 8.24 -6.18
CA SER A 19 -39.54 7.29 -6.61
C SER A 19 -38.42 8.11 -7.23
N ALA A 20 -37.57 8.64 -6.36
CA ALA A 20 -36.19 8.88 -6.74
C ALA A 20 -35.60 7.49 -7.03
N GLU A 21 -35.54 7.12 -8.30
CA GLU A 21 -34.76 5.98 -8.76
C GLU A 21 -33.28 6.27 -8.47
N LYS A 22 -32.88 6.03 -7.21
CA LYS A 22 -31.49 5.88 -6.82
C LYS A 22 -31.04 4.57 -7.47
N SER A 23 -30.60 4.66 -8.73
CA SER A 23 -29.85 3.60 -9.41
C SER A 23 -28.90 3.00 -8.38
N ALA A 24 -29.18 1.76 -7.97
CA ALA A 24 -28.50 1.06 -6.90
C ALA A 24 -27.10 0.66 -7.38
N LYS A 25 -26.23 1.64 -7.59
CA LYS A 25 -24.79 1.41 -7.71
C LYS A 25 -24.32 1.01 -6.31
N LYS A 26 -24.17 -0.29 -6.10
CA LYS A 26 -23.56 -0.87 -4.90
C LYS A 26 -22.25 -0.14 -4.63
N ASP A 27 -22.01 0.20 -3.36
CA ASP A 27 -20.75 0.79 -2.93
C ASP A 27 -19.61 -0.25 -3.05
N ILE A 28 -18.37 0.17 -2.85
CA ILE A 28 -17.21 -0.73 -2.89
C ILE A 28 -17.38 -1.92 -1.94
N VAL A 29 -17.94 -1.70 -0.76
CA VAL A 29 -18.10 -2.72 0.28
C VAL A 29 -19.23 -3.70 -0.11
N ASP A 30 -20.37 -3.20 -0.56
CA ASP A 30 -21.50 -3.98 -1.04
C ASP A 30 -21.14 -4.79 -2.28
N THR A 31 -20.29 -4.24 -3.16
CA THR A 31 -19.78 -4.94 -4.34
C THR A 31 -18.83 -6.06 -3.95
N ALA A 32 -17.96 -5.83 -2.96
CA ALA A 32 -17.06 -6.86 -2.43
C ALA A 32 -17.83 -7.98 -1.73
N VAL A 33 -18.83 -7.64 -0.90
CA VAL A 33 -19.69 -8.61 -0.22
C VAL A 33 -20.52 -9.41 -1.23
N ALA A 34 -21.10 -8.75 -2.24
CA ALA A 34 -21.89 -9.43 -3.26
C ALA A 34 -21.07 -10.37 -4.16
N ALA A 35 -19.76 -10.13 -4.31
CA ALA A 35 -18.89 -10.98 -5.09
C ALA A 35 -18.47 -12.27 -4.35
N GLY A 36 -18.65 -12.36 -3.02
CA GLY A 36 -18.45 -13.59 -2.25
C GLY A 36 -17.00 -14.09 -2.14
N SER A 37 -16.05 -13.53 -2.88
CA SER A 37 -14.62 -13.91 -2.92
C SER A 37 -13.71 -12.94 -2.16
N PHE A 38 -14.27 -12.06 -1.34
CA PHE A 38 -13.56 -11.00 -0.60
C PHE A 38 -13.87 -11.04 0.91
N ASN A 39 -14.24 -12.20 1.45
CA ASN A 39 -14.68 -12.31 2.84
C ASN A 39 -13.55 -11.96 3.82
N THR A 40 -12.33 -12.36 3.51
CA THR A 40 -11.14 -12.07 4.31
C THR A 40 -10.85 -10.57 4.36
N LEU A 41 -10.99 -9.89 3.21
CA LEU A 41 -10.83 -8.44 3.11
C LEU A 41 -11.90 -7.70 3.92
N ALA A 42 -13.17 -8.14 3.83
CA ALA A 42 -14.26 -7.54 4.59
C ALA A 42 -14.07 -7.68 6.11
N ALA A 43 -13.56 -8.83 6.56
CA ALA A 43 -13.20 -9.05 7.96
C ALA A 43 -12.05 -8.13 8.39
N ALA A 44 -11.01 -8.00 7.56
CA ALA A 44 -9.89 -7.09 7.80
C ALA A 44 -10.33 -5.62 7.88
N LEU A 45 -11.23 -5.17 6.99
CA LEU A 45 -11.77 -3.81 7.00
C LEU A 45 -12.59 -3.52 8.27
N LYS A 46 -13.37 -4.50 8.74
CA LYS A 46 -14.09 -4.39 10.01
C LYS A 46 -13.13 -4.31 11.20
N ALA A 47 -12.12 -5.17 11.24
CA ALA A 47 -11.10 -5.15 12.30
C ALA A 47 -10.27 -3.85 12.31
N GLY A 48 -9.96 -3.32 11.13
CA GLY A 48 -9.24 -2.06 10.93
C GLY A 48 -10.09 -0.80 11.10
N GLY A 49 -11.42 -0.91 11.19
CA GLY A 49 -12.32 0.25 11.31
C GLY A 49 -12.33 1.16 10.07
N LEU A 50 -12.00 0.62 8.89
CA LEU A 50 -11.89 1.39 7.64
C LEU A 50 -13.17 1.36 6.78
N VAL A 51 -14.21 0.66 7.24
CA VAL A 51 -15.48 0.53 6.52
C VAL A 51 -16.11 1.91 6.27
N ASP A 52 -16.13 2.78 7.27
CA ASP A 52 -16.75 4.11 7.16
C ASP A 52 -15.91 5.03 6.25
N ALA A 53 -14.58 4.92 6.32
CA ALA A 53 -13.67 5.67 5.44
C ALA A 53 -13.85 5.29 3.97
N LEU A 54 -14.05 4.00 3.68
CA LEU A 54 -14.29 3.50 2.32
C LEU A 54 -15.72 3.72 1.83
N LYS A 55 -16.67 4.06 2.72
CA LYS A 55 -18.05 4.45 2.37
C LYS A 55 -18.22 5.95 2.11
N GLY A 56 -17.18 6.76 2.34
CA GLY A 56 -17.23 8.21 2.09
C GLY A 56 -17.43 8.58 0.62
N ASP A 57 -17.81 9.84 0.37
CA ASP A 57 -18.16 10.40 -0.96
C ASP A 57 -16.98 10.60 -1.94
N GLY A 58 -15.76 10.20 -1.56
CA GLY A 58 -14.59 10.35 -2.42
C GLY A 58 -14.54 9.31 -3.54
N PRO A 59 -14.00 9.63 -4.73
CA PRO A 59 -13.65 8.59 -5.69
C PRO A 59 -12.43 7.82 -5.16
N PHE A 60 -12.65 6.59 -4.72
CA PHE A 60 -11.59 5.69 -4.28
C PHE A 60 -11.26 4.66 -5.34
N THR A 61 -9.98 4.31 -5.47
CA THR A 61 -9.56 3.13 -6.23
C THR A 61 -9.05 2.09 -5.24
N VAL A 62 -9.71 0.94 -5.15
CA VAL A 62 -9.39 -0.11 -4.20
C VAL A 62 -8.85 -1.32 -4.94
N PHE A 63 -7.66 -1.76 -4.56
CA PHE A 63 -7.10 -3.03 -5.01
C PHE A 63 -7.56 -4.13 -4.04
N ALA A 64 -8.50 -4.96 -4.47
CA ALA A 64 -9.09 -5.99 -3.64
C ALA A 64 -8.44 -7.35 -3.95
N PRO A 65 -7.60 -7.91 -3.05
CA PRO A 65 -7.12 -9.28 -3.17
C PRO A 65 -8.27 -10.27 -2.95
N THR A 66 -8.33 -11.32 -3.77
CA THR A 66 -9.27 -12.42 -3.58
C THR A 66 -8.91 -13.26 -2.36
N ASP A 67 -9.86 -14.07 -1.87
CA ASP A 67 -9.57 -15.04 -0.80
C ASP A 67 -8.45 -16.03 -1.22
N GLU A 68 -8.31 -16.33 -2.52
CA GLU A 68 -7.18 -17.11 -3.06
C GLU A 68 -5.83 -16.38 -2.92
N ALA A 69 -5.82 -15.06 -3.11
CA ALA A 69 -4.62 -14.23 -2.91
C ALA A 69 -4.15 -14.27 -1.45
N PHE A 70 -5.08 -14.28 -0.50
CA PHE A 70 -4.77 -14.49 0.92
C PHE A 70 -4.27 -15.91 1.19
N ALA A 71 -4.81 -16.92 0.51
CA ALA A 71 -4.38 -18.31 0.65
C ALA A 71 -2.96 -18.57 0.10
N LYS A 72 -2.48 -17.76 -0.85
CA LYS A 72 -1.10 -17.81 -1.35
C LYS A 72 -0.07 -17.31 -0.33
N LEU A 73 -0.49 -16.54 0.68
CA LEU A 73 0.42 -16.08 1.73
C LEU A 73 0.83 -17.25 2.64
N PRO A 74 2.06 -17.27 3.16
CA PRO A 74 2.48 -18.29 4.10
C PRO A 74 1.56 -18.34 5.31
N LYS A 75 1.13 -19.56 5.67
CA LYS A 75 0.23 -19.83 6.80
C LYS A 75 0.75 -19.16 8.07
N GLY A 76 -0.12 -18.41 8.75
CA GLY A 76 0.21 -17.62 9.94
C GLY A 76 0.42 -16.12 9.69
N THR A 77 0.64 -15.68 8.44
CA THR A 77 0.78 -14.25 8.12
C THR A 77 -0.55 -13.51 8.34
N VAL A 78 -1.64 -14.03 7.76
CA VAL A 78 -2.98 -13.45 7.89
C VAL A 78 -3.45 -13.44 9.34
N GLU A 79 -3.24 -14.55 10.05
CA GLU A 79 -3.57 -14.65 11.48
C GLU A 79 -2.80 -13.62 12.30
N THR A 80 -1.50 -13.46 12.02
CA THR A 80 -0.68 -12.44 12.70
C THR A 80 -1.17 -11.03 12.38
N LEU A 81 -1.56 -10.76 11.14
CA LEU A 81 -2.10 -9.46 10.72
C LEU A 81 -3.49 -9.17 11.31
N LEU A 82 -4.30 -10.19 11.58
CA LEU A 82 -5.61 -10.07 12.22
C LEU A 82 -5.54 -9.97 13.75
N LYS A 83 -4.37 -10.17 14.37
CA LYS A 83 -4.19 -9.97 15.81
C LYS A 83 -4.41 -8.50 16.17
N PRO A 84 -5.07 -8.21 17.31
CA PRO A 84 -5.29 -6.84 17.77
C PRO A 84 -3.98 -6.06 17.99
N GLU A 85 -2.90 -6.75 18.36
CA GLU A 85 -1.55 -6.20 18.50
C GLU A 85 -0.97 -5.65 17.18
N ASN A 86 -1.45 -6.11 16.03
CA ASN A 86 -0.99 -5.68 14.71
C ASN A 86 -2.02 -4.80 13.99
N LYS A 87 -3.01 -4.24 14.70
CA LYS A 87 -4.05 -3.39 14.11
C LYS A 87 -3.45 -2.22 13.32
N ASP A 88 -2.38 -1.60 13.81
CA ASP A 88 -1.70 -0.51 13.10
C ASP A 88 -1.12 -0.97 11.75
N LYS A 89 -0.52 -2.17 11.71
CA LYS A 89 -0.04 -2.78 10.46
C LYS A 89 -1.18 -3.15 9.52
N LEU A 90 -2.29 -3.62 10.07
CA LEU A 90 -3.49 -3.94 9.29
C LEU A 90 -4.04 -2.67 8.62
N VAL A 91 -4.15 -1.56 9.36
CA VAL A 91 -4.54 -0.26 8.82
C VAL A 91 -3.53 0.21 7.77
N ASP A 92 -2.23 0.07 8.02
CA ASP A 92 -1.15 0.42 7.07
C ASP A 92 -1.26 -0.36 5.74
N ILE A 93 -1.55 -1.67 5.81
CA ILE A 93 -1.77 -2.54 4.64
C ILE A 93 -3.07 -2.17 3.91
N LEU A 94 -4.17 -1.99 4.64
CA LEU A 94 -5.46 -1.66 4.03
C LEU A 94 -5.41 -0.30 3.34
N THR A 95 -4.79 0.70 3.97
CA THR A 95 -4.58 2.02 3.35
C THR A 95 -3.57 1.98 2.20
N TYR A 96 -2.71 0.97 2.12
CA TYR A 96 -1.84 0.74 0.97
C TYR A 96 -2.60 0.21 -0.26
N HIS A 97 -3.67 -0.56 -0.05
CA HIS A 97 -4.54 -1.04 -1.12
C HIS A 97 -5.53 0.03 -1.64
N VAL A 98 -5.55 1.21 -1.03
CA VAL A 98 -6.51 2.27 -1.37
C VAL A 98 -5.76 3.47 -1.94
N ILE A 99 -6.14 3.90 -3.13
CA ILE A 99 -5.68 5.15 -3.74
C ILE A 99 -6.81 6.18 -3.67
N SER A 100 -6.46 7.41 -3.27
CA SER A 100 -7.35 8.56 -3.43
C SER A 100 -7.37 9.00 -4.89
N GLY A 101 -8.56 9.01 -5.49
CA GLY A 101 -8.75 9.37 -6.89
C GLY A 101 -9.15 8.17 -7.76
N LYS A 102 -9.62 8.48 -8.96
CA LYS A 102 -10.11 7.50 -9.93
C LYS A 102 -9.00 7.09 -10.89
N VAL A 103 -8.31 6.00 -10.57
CA VAL A 103 -7.26 5.43 -11.42
C VAL A 103 -7.87 4.23 -12.17
N ALA A 104 -8.40 4.51 -13.36
CA ALA A 104 -8.81 3.46 -14.29
C ALA A 104 -7.57 2.78 -14.88
N SER A 105 -7.69 1.53 -15.33
CA SER A 105 -6.56 0.76 -15.90
C SER A 105 -5.89 1.50 -17.06
N LYS A 106 -6.66 2.20 -17.89
CA LYS A 106 -6.11 3.03 -18.98
C LYS A 106 -5.24 4.20 -18.51
N LYS A 107 -5.51 4.74 -17.32
CA LYS A 107 -4.66 5.76 -16.68
C LYS A 107 -3.50 5.10 -15.93
N ALA A 108 -3.73 3.97 -15.28
CA ALA A 108 -2.70 3.18 -14.61
C ALA A 108 -1.59 2.76 -15.57
N VAL A 109 -1.92 2.33 -16.79
CA VAL A 109 -0.94 1.96 -17.84
C VAL A 109 -0.02 3.12 -18.25
N LYS A 110 -0.43 4.36 -18.01
CA LYS A 110 0.35 5.57 -18.33
C LYS A 110 1.11 6.12 -17.12
N LEU A 111 0.92 5.52 -15.95
CA LEU A 111 1.52 5.96 -14.69
C LEU A 111 2.49 4.87 -14.25
N ASP A 112 3.77 5.19 -14.13
CA ASP A 112 4.75 4.22 -13.61
C ASP A 112 4.60 4.02 -12.09
N THR A 113 4.07 5.03 -11.39
CA THR A 113 3.85 4.97 -9.94
C THR A 113 2.54 5.64 -9.54
N ALA A 114 1.88 5.10 -8.51
CA ALA A 114 0.73 5.72 -7.86
C ALA A 114 0.94 5.88 -6.36
N LYS A 115 0.38 6.94 -5.78
CA LYS A 115 0.44 7.17 -4.33
C LYS A 115 -0.77 6.56 -3.65
N ALA A 116 -0.53 5.63 -2.73
CA ALA A 116 -1.56 5.08 -1.85
C ALA A 116 -1.96 6.11 -0.78
N LEU A 117 -3.09 5.85 -0.10
CA LEU A 117 -3.57 6.65 1.03
C LEU A 117 -2.55 6.69 2.17
N ASN A 118 -1.77 5.62 2.30
CA ASN A 118 -0.66 5.51 3.23
C ASN A 118 0.61 6.31 2.84
N LYS A 119 0.53 7.19 1.83
CA LYS A 119 1.66 7.97 1.27
C LYS A 119 2.82 7.13 0.70
N LYS A 120 2.69 5.80 0.68
CA LYS A 120 3.62 4.87 0.02
C LYS A 120 3.32 4.84 -1.48
N SER A 121 4.36 4.64 -2.27
CA SER A 121 4.24 4.49 -3.72
C SER A 121 3.94 3.03 -4.06
N ILE A 122 3.08 2.82 -5.04
CA ILE A 122 2.82 1.54 -5.67
C ILE A 122 3.40 1.66 -7.08
N SER A 123 4.29 0.74 -7.45
CA SER A 123 4.80 0.64 -8.82
C SER A 123 3.74 -0.02 -9.70
N LEU A 124 3.44 0.58 -10.85
CA LEU A 124 2.51 0.01 -11.83
C LEU A 124 3.29 -0.31 -13.08
N GLU A 125 3.27 -1.58 -13.46
CA GLU A 125 3.97 -2.07 -14.65
C GLU A 125 3.00 -2.83 -15.53
N VAL A 126 3.09 -2.65 -16.84
CA VAL A 126 2.25 -3.39 -17.79
C VAL A 126 3.14 -4.35 -18.55
N LYS A 127 2.95 -5.64 -18.29
CA LYS A 127 3.70 -6.72 -18.93
C LYS A 127 2.74 -7.68 -19.61
N ASP A 128 2.97 -7.95 -20.89
CA ASP A 128 2.17 -8.86 -21.70
C ASP A 128 0.66 -8.53 -21.69
N GLY A 129 0.32 -7.23 -21.71
CA GLY A 129 -1.07 -6.75 -21.67
C GLY A 129 -1.77 -6.90 -20.32
N SER A 130 -1.08 -7.39 -19.29
CA SER A 130 -1.57 -7.49 -17.91
C SER A 130 -0.97 -6.36 -17.05
N LEU A 131 -1.80 -5.74 -16.21
CA LEU A 131 -1.34 -4.74 -15.24
C LEU A 131 -0.80 -5.45 -13.99
N TYR A 132 0.40 -5.09 -13.59
CA TYR A 132 1.09 -5.53 -12.37
C TYR A 132 1.23 -4.34 -11.42
N LEU A 133 0.99 -4.59 -10.13
CA LEU A 133 1.20 -3.66 -9.03
C LEU A 133 2.30 -4.22 -8.15
N ASN A 134 3.48 -3.62 -8.16
CA ASN A 134 4.73 -4.16 -7.64
C ASN A 134 5.03 -5.57 -8.22
N SER A 135 4.52 -6.63 -7.58
CA SER A 135 4.62 -8.03 -8.03
C SER A 135 3.27 -8.75 -8.09
N SER A 136 2.17 -8.04 -7.86
CA SER A 136 0.81 -8.59 -7.86
C SER A 136 0.13 -8.37 -9.19
N LYS A 137 -0.46 -9.41 -9.78
CA LYS A 137 -1.15 -9.32 -11.06
C LYS A 137 -2.60 -8.89 -10.86
N VAL A 138 -3.07 -7.93 -11.66
CA VAL A 138 -4.49 -7.58 -11.73
C VAL A 138 -5.21 -8.62 -12.58
N VAL A 139 -6.09 -9.40 -11.95
CA VAL A 139 -6.92 -10.43 -12.60
C VAL A 139 -8.12 -9.79 -13.29
N LYS A 140 -8.76 -8.83 -12.63
CA LYS A 140 -9.95 -8.15 -13.14
C LYS A 140 -9.90 -6.69 -12.78
N ALA A 141 -9.83 -5.83 -13.79
CA ALA A 141 -9.67 -4.41 -13.59
C ALA A 141 -10.96 -3.63 -13.93
N ASP A 142 -11.03 -2.36 -13.53
CA ASP A 142 -12.09 -1.41 -13.89
C ASP A 142 -13.52 -1.77 -13.44
N ILE A 143 -13.68 -2.40 -12.26
CA ILE A 143 -15.01 -2.65 -11.67
C ILE A 143 -15.58 -1.34 -11.12
N LYS A 144 -16.55 -0.76 -11.82
CA LYS A 144 -17.17 0.52 -11.44
C LYS A 144 -18.11 0.36 -10.25
N CYS A 145 -17.85 1.12 -9.19
CA CYS A 145 -18.71 1.25 -8.01
C CYS A 145 -19.31 2.67 -7.94
N SER A 146 -20.28 2.90 -7.05
CA SER A 146 -20.86 4.25 -6.85
C SER A 146 -19.82 5.27 -6.40
N ASN A 147 -18.92 4.87 -5.51
CA ASN A 147 -17.89 5.69 -4.87
C ASN A 147 -16.47 5.39 -5.40
N GLY A 148 -16.31 4.69 -6.53
CA GLY A 148 -14.95 4.35 -6.96
C GLY A 148 -14.79 3.29 -8.05
N ILE A 149 -13.60 2.72 -8.07
CA ILE A 149 -13.20 1.59 -8.93
C ILE A 149 -12.56 0.52 -8.06
N ILE A 150 -12.93 -0.74 -8.28
CA ILE A 150 -12.24 -1.91 -7.71
C ILE A 150 -11.39 -2.55 -8.81
N HIS A 151 -10.15 -2.89 -8.44
CA HIS A 151 -9.27 -3.74 -9.23
C HIS A 151 -8.98 -4.99 -8.41
N VAL A 152 -9.31 -6.15 -8.97
CA VAL A 152 -9.07 -7.46 -8.35
C VAL A 152 -7.64 -7.88 -8.62
N ILE A 153 -6.91 -8.16 -7.55
CA ILE A 153 -5.52 -8.62 -7.61
C ILE A 153 -5.40 -10.06 -7.11
N ASP A 154 -4.41 -10.77 -7.62
CA ASP A 154 -4.17 -12.18 -7.32
C ASP A 154 -3.26 -12.43 -6.12
N SER A 155 -2.70 -11.37 -5.54
CA SER A 155 -1.72 -11.37 -4.45
C SER A 155 -1.95 -10.16 -3.55
N VAL A 156 -1.69 -10.28 -2.25
CA VAL A 156 -1.88 -9.19 -1.29
C VAL A 156 -0.70 -8.22 -1.36
N LEU A 157 -0.97 -6.91 -1.48
CA LEU A 157 0.06 -5.87 -1.43
C LEU A 157 0.48 -5.68 0.03
N ILE A 158 1.59 -6.31 0.41
CA ILE A 158 2.23 -6.03 1.68
C ILE A 158 3.16 -4.85 1.43
N PRO A 159 2.95 -3.69 2.09
CA PRO A 159 3.93 -2.64 2.07
C PRO A 159 5.12 -3.17 2.88
N SER A 160 6.07 -3.81 2.20
CA SER A 160 7.38 -4.02 2.76
C SER A 160 7.86 -2.67 3.25
N ALA A 161 8.41 -2.61 4.47
CA ALA A 161 9.02 -1.40 4.98
C ALA A 161 10.21 -0.90 4.10
N GLY A 162 10.49 -1.54 2.96
CA GLY A 162 11.53 -1.14 2.01
C GLY A 162 11.26 -1.47 0.54
N GLU A 163 10.02 -1.63 0.07
CA GLU A 163 9.79 -1.71 -1.40
C GLU A 163 9.38 -0.34 -1.95
N LYS A 164 10.40 0.46 -2.26
CA LYS A 164 10.32 1.73 -2.96
C LYS A 164 10.95 1.57 -4.35
N THR A 165 10.44 0.64 -5.16
CA THR A 165 11.04 0.43 -6.48
C THR A 165 10.86 1.66 -7.39
N GLY A 166 11.99 2.23 -7.78
CA GLY A 166 12.04 3.27 -8.80
C GLY A 166 13.33 4.09 -8.92
N LYS A 167 14.53 3.55 -8.58
CA LYS A 167 15.76 3.72 -9.40
C LYS A 167 17.05 3.10 -8.83
N ASN A 168 17.19 2.84 -7.52
CA ASN A 168 18.40 2.21 -6.97
C ASN A 168 18.06 1.38 -5.72
N VAL A 169 18.15 0.05 -5.78
CA VAL A 169 17.99 -0.84 -4.61
C VAL A 169 18.97 -0.45 -3.49
N THR A 170 20.14 0.06 -3.89
CA THR A 170 21.12 0.66 -3.00
C THR A 170 20.56 1.84 -2.20
N GLU A 171 19.82 2.76 -2.82
CA GLU A 171 19.27 3.93 -2.13
C GLU A 171 18.25 3.54 -1.07
N ASP A 172 17.38 2.57 -1.40
CA ASP A 172 16.36 2.10 -0.48
C ASP A 172 16.99 1.43 0.74
N LEU A 173 18.04 0.65 0.53
CA LEU A 173 18.80 0.04 1.61
C LEU A 173 19.47 1.09 2.50
N MET A 174 20.11 2.11 1.89
CA MET A 174 20.75 3.19 2.64
C MET A 174 19.73 4.06 3.38
N ALA A 175 18.56 4.33 2.77
CA ALA A 175 17.47 5.09 3.38
C ALA A 175 16.85 4.34 4.57
N ALA A 176 16.62 3.04 4.45
CA ALA A 176 16.15 2.19 5.53
C ALA A 176 17.16 2.13 6.68
N ALA A 177 18.46 2.02 6.35
CA ALA A 177 19.53 2.07 7.34
C ALA A 177 19.54 3.40 8.08
N ILE A 178 19.43 4.52 7.36
CA ILE A 178 19.29 5.89 7.89
C ILE A 178 18.12 5.99 8.87
N GLU A 179 16.93 5.51 8.50
CA GLU A 179 15.75 5.58 9.38
C GLU A 179 15.96 4.79 10.67
N LYS A 180 16.46 3.56 10.55
CA LYS A 180 16.74 2.70 11.70
C LYS A 180 17.83 3.28 12.59
N GLY A 181 18.91 3.78 11.99
CA GLY A 181 20.04 4.37 12.70
C GLY A 181 19.67 5.66 13.45
N VAL A 182 18.84 6.54 12.86
CA VAL A 182 18.36 7.75 13.56
C VAL A 182 17.58 7.39 14.82
N LYS A 183 16.71 6.37 14.74
CA LYS A 183 15.98 5.89 15.92
C LYS A 183 16.98 5.39 16.97
N LEU A 184 17.91 4.52 16.62
CA LEU A 184 18.92 4.00 17.56
C LEU A 184 19.78 5.11 18.18
N PHE A 185 20.18 6.09 17.38
CA PHE A 185 20.98 7.22 17.83
C PHE A 185 20.24 8.07 18.85
N ASN A 186 18.98 8.41 18.58
CA ASN A 186 18.15 9.20 19.49
C ASN A 186 17.85 8.46 20.82
N HIS A 187 17.95 7.13 20.83
CA HIS A 187 17.84 6.32 22.05
C HIS A 187 19.20 6.12 22.76
N GLY A 188 20.24 6.85 22.37
CA GLY A 188 21.58 6.77 22.96
C GLY A 188 22.39 5.52 22.54
N GLN A 189 21.87 4.70 21.64
CA GLN A 189 22.53 3.49 21.14
C GLN A 189 23.42 3.81 19.95
N HIS A 190 24.45 4.64 20.17
CA HIS A 190 25.32 5.14 19.10
C HIS A 190 26.14 4.02 18.45
N GLY A 191 26.61 3.03 19.22
CA GLY A 191 27.33 1.86 18.67
C GLY A 191 26.46 1.04 17.72
N ALA A 192 25.24 0.69 18.15
CA ALA A 192 24.28 -0.02 17.32
C ALA A 192 23.86 0.78 16.06
N CYS A 193 23.80 2.11 16.17
CA CYS A 193 23.59 2.99 15.03
C CYS A 193 24.75 2.90 14.02
N ALA A 194 25.99 3.00 14.49
CA ALA A 194 27.18 2.85 13.65
C ALA A 194 27.20 1.48 12.96
N ASP A 195 26.94 0.39 13.68
CA ASP A 195 26.94 -0.96 13.13
C ASP A 195 25.85 -1.14 12.05
N VAL A 196 24.66 -0.56 12.24
CA VAL A 196 23.60 -0.57 11.21
C VAL A 196 24.06 0.15 9.94
N TYR A 197 24.74 1.29 10.06
CA TYR A 197 25.25 2.01 8.89
C TYR A 197 26.42 1.29 8.21
N GLU A 198 27.31 0.64 8.95
CA GLU A 198 28.42 -0.15 8.42
C GLU A 198 27.93 -1.38 7.66
N VAL A 199 26.97 -2.11 8.23
CA VAL A 199 26.34 -3.27 7.56
C VAL A 199 25.66 -2.85 6.27
N ALA A 200 24.96 -1.71 6.27
CA ALA A 200 24.32 -1.17 5.07
C ALA A 200 25.37 -0.77 4.00
N ALA A 201 26.45 -0.10 4.40
CA ALA A 201 27.55 0.26 3.50
C ALA A 201 28.22 -0.98 2.87
N LEU A 202 28.49 -2.01 3.66
CA LEU A 202 29.06 -3.27 3.18
C LEU A 202 28.11 -4.01 2.23
N ALA A 203 26.82 -4.03 2.55
CA ALA A 203 25.81 -4.63 1.68
C ALA A 203 25.72 -3.89 0.34
N GLY A 204 25.72 -2.56 0.35
CA GLY A 204 25.77 -1.75 -0.88
C GLY A 204 27.04 -1.96 -1.71
N LEU A 205 28.21 -2.16 -1.07
CA LEU A 205 29.46 -2.47 -1.77
C LEU A 205 29.47 -3.86 -2.42
N LYS A 206 28.73 -4.82 -1.86
CA LYS A 206 28.60 -6.20 -2.38
C LYS A 206 27.54 -6.34 -3.47
N MET A 207 26.68 -5.33 -3.66
CA MET A 207 25.68 -5.32 -4.72
C MET A 207 26.30 -4.96 -6.09
N ASP A 208 25.68 -5.47 -7.15
CA ASP A 208 26.20 -5.47 -8.52
C ASP A 208 26.57 -4.06 -9.03
N SER A 209 27.65 -3.96 -9.79
CA SER A 209 28.35 -2.69 -10.10
C SER A 209 27.59 -1.69 -10.96
N LYS A 210 26.40 -2.05 -11.45
CA LYS A 210 25.54 -1.17 -12.26
C LYS A 210 24.78 -0.11 -11.44
N GLU A 211 24.63 -0.27 -10.13
CA GLU A 211 23.87 0.68 -9.28
C GLU A 211 24.73 1.72 -8.53
N LEU A 212 26.01 1.45 -8.27
CA LEU A 212 26.91 2.41 -7.61
C LEU A 212 28.06 2.82 -8.53
N SER A 213 28.21 4.14 -8.72
CA SER A 213 29.40 4.70 -9.37
C SER A 213 30.68 4.37 -8.58
N SER A 214 31.82 4.35 -9.27
CA SER A 214 33.14 4.16 -8.67
C SER A 214 33.39 5.13 -7.51
N ASP A 215 32.91 6.36 -7.64
CA ASP A 215 33.13 7.45 -6.70
C ASP A 215 32.33 7.21 -5.41
N THR A 216 31.10 6.73 -5.55
CA THR A 216 30.24 6.38 -4.41
C THR A 216 30.82 5.19 -3.63
N LYS A 217 31.40 4.20 -4.31
CA LYS A 217 32.12 3.09 -3.66
C LYS A 217 33.35 3.58 -2.89
N ALA A 218 34.11 4.52 -3.46
CA ALA A 218 35.27 5.11 -2.79
C ALA A 218 34.88 5.89 -1.52
N VAL A 219 33.74 6.60 -1.54
CA VAL A 219 33.21 7.30 -0.37
C VAL A 219 32.85 6.32 0.74
N LEU A 220 32.12 5.23 0.43
CA LEU A 220 31.75 4.21 1.41
C LEU A 220 32.96 3.49 2.01
N MET A 221 33.93 3.10 1.18
CA MET A 221 35.17 2.45 1.64
C MET A 221 35.99 3.37 2.55
N THR A 222 36.09 4.65 2.20
CA THR A 222 36.81 5.65 3.02
C THR A 222 36.15 5.82 4.39
N ALA A 223 34.82 5.89 4.40
CA ALA A 223 34.04 6.02 5.64
C ALA A 223 34.15 4.79 6.52
N LEU A 224 34.10 3.58 5.95
CA LEU A 224 34.30 2.33 6.70
C LEU A 224 35.67 2.30 7.38
N LYS A 225 36.74 2.67 6.66
CA LYS A 225 38.09 2.73 7.23
C LYS A 225 38.20 3.80 8.33
N ALA A 226 37.58 4.96 8.14
CA ALA A 226 37.55 6.01 9.15
C ALA A 226 36.74 5.61 10.40
N SER A 227 35.65 4.86 10.23
CA SER A 227 34.83 4.33 11.31
C SER A 227 35.60 3.29 12.15
N GLN A 228 36.26 2.34 11.50
CA GLN A 228 37.05 1.30 12.18
C GLN A 228 38.24 1.84 12.98
N ASN A 229 38.76 3.01 12.59
CA ASN A 229 39.86 3.67 13.31
C ASN A 229 39.39 4.58 14.45
N SER A 230 38.08 4.72 14.66
CA SER A 230 37.53 5.58 15.72
C SER A 230 37.03 4.74 16.91
N GLN A 231 37.44 5.11 18.12
CA GLN A 231 36.95 4.50 19.37
C GLN A 231 35.67 5.18 19.90
N CYS A 232 35.21 6.26 19.26
CA CYS A 232 34.01 6.99 19.68
C CYS A 232 32.82 6.58 18.81
N ASP A 233 31.84 5.90 19.39
CA ASP A 233 30.64 5.44 18.70
C ASP A 233 29.85 6.58 18.04
N THR A 234 29.81 7.76 18.67
CA THR A 234 29.19 8.96 18.10
C THR A 234 29.92 9.38 16.81
N THR A 235 31.25 9.39 16.83
CA THR A 235 32.07 9.75 15.67
C THR A 235 31.91 8.73 14.55
N ARG A 236 31.87 7.43 14.88
CA ARG A 236 31.58 6.34 13.94
C ARG A 236 30.24 6.57 13.24
N ALA A 237 29.17 6.78 14.02
CA ALA A 237 27.82 6.99 13.51
C ALA A 237 27.72 8.23 12.59
N TRP A 238 28.31 9.37 12.97
CA TRP A 238 28.30 10.58 12.15
C TRP A 238 29.14 10.46 10.87
N THR A 239 30.29 9.77 10.95
CA THR A 239 31.16 9.51 9.79
C THR A 239 30.42 8.68 8.75
N MET A 240 29.80 7.59 9.19
CA MET A 240 29.01 6.73 8.32
C MET A 240 27.77 7.45 7.79
N ARG A 241 27.06 8.21 8.64
CA ARG A 241 25.89 8.99 8.21
C ARG A 241 26.22 9.96 7.08
N ARG A 242 27.30 10.73 7.23
CA ARG A 242 27.77 11.67 6.19
C ARG A 242 28.09 10.95 4.87
N ALA A 243 28.65 9.75 4.94
CA ALA A 243 28.93 8.95 3.76
C ALA A 243 27.65 8.49 3.06
N LEU A 244 26.67 7.98 3.81
CA LEU A 244 25.36 7.60 3.29
C LEU A 244 24.63 8.79 2.67
N ASP A 245 24.62 9.95 3.34
CA ASP A 245 23.98 11.15 2.79
C ASP A 245 24.66 11.61 1.49
N ARG A 246 25.99 11.47 1.37
CA ARG A 246 26.73 11.77 0.13
C ARG A 246 26.40 10.79 -1.00
N VAL A 247 26.22 9.51 -0.67
CA VAL A 247 25.73 8.50 -1.64
C VAL A 247 24.35 8.90 -2.16
N MET A 248 23.41 9.21 -1.26
CA MET A 248 22.05 9.62 -1.61
C MET A 248 21.99 10.94 -2.41
N ALA A 249 22.99 11.81 -2.27
CA ALA A 249 23.10 13.04 -3.05
C ALA A 249 23.68 12.81 -4.47
N SER A 250 24.45 11.74 -4.66
CA SER A 250 25.13 11.44 -5.93
C SER A 250 24.25 10.73 -6.96
N THR A 251 23.10 10.20 -6.54
CA THR A 251 22.24 9.33 -7.35
C THR A 251 20.95 10.01 -7.85
N LYS A 252 20.72 11.28 -7.48
CA LYS A 252 19.63 12.14 -7.97
C LYS A 252 19.97 12.77 -9.32
#